data_AF-A0AAV2W3F8-F1
#
_entry.id   AF-A0AAV2W3F8-F1
#
_cell.length_a   1.000
_cell.length_b   1.000
_cell.length_c   1.000
_cell.angle_alpha   90.00
_cell.angle_beta   90.00
_cell.angle_gamma   90.00
#
_symmetry.space_group_name_H-M   'P 1'
#
loop_
_entity.id
_entity.type
_entity.pdbx_description
1 polymer ?
#
loop_
_entity_poly.entity_id
_entity_poly.type
_entity_poly.pdbx_seq_one_letter_code
_entity_poly.pdbx_strand_id
1 'polypeptide(L)'
;MIVIVLTSAPPKLRGHLTRWLLEISAGVYVGKVSARVRELLWVQVLENLEEGKAVMVYSSNTEQGLEFKTYGQTWQPIDYDGLELILRPAEQSSENDSARRPSRGRCTGWSNASRYRRFGR
;
A
#
# COMPACT_ATOMS: atom_id res chain seq x y z
N MET A 1 -0.58 15.32 -17.18
CA MET A 1 -1.35 14.05 -17.18
C MET A 1 -1.61 13.70 -15.72
N ILE A 2 -2.78 13.19 -15.37
CA ILE A 2 -3.07 12.67 -14.03
C ILE A 2 -3.72 11.29 -14.11
N VAL A 3 -3.45 10.45 -13.10
CA VAL A 3 -4.08 9.15 -12.88
C VAL A 3 -4.51 9.10 -11.41
N ILE A 4 -5.78 8.79 -11.14
CA ILE A 4 -6.28 8.59 -9.77
C ILE A 4 -6.73 7.13 -9.65
N VAL A 5 -6.19 6.42 -8.67
CA VAL A 5 -6.59 5.08 -8.29
C VAL A 5 -7.31 5.15 -6.96
N LEU A 6 -8.53 4.64 -6.91
CA LEU A 6 -9.38 4.57 -5.73
C LEU A 6 -9.66 3.11 -5.38
N THR A 7 -9.60 2.79 -4.09
CA THR A 7 -10.01 1.50 -3.51
C THR A 7 -11.04 1.75 -2.43
N SER A 8 -12.13 0.99 -2.43
CA SER A 8 -13.23 1.12 -1.45
C SER A 8 -13.82 2.54 -1.36
N ALA A 9 -13.98 3.22 -2.50
CA ALA A 9 -14.50 4.59 -2.55
C ALA A 9 -16.03 4.65 -2.64
N PRO A 10 -16.69 5.62 -1.99
CA PRO A 10 -18.14 5.81 -2.10
C PRO A 10 -18.59 6.10 -3.55
N PRO A 11 -19.79 5.66 -3.97
CA PRO A 11 -20.31 5.90 -5.32
C PRO A 11 -20.37 7.39 -5.71
N LYS A 12 -20.63 8.27 -4.73
CA LYS A 12 -20.66 9.73 -4.91
C LYS A 12 -19.33 10.27 -5.42
N LEU A 13 -18.20 9.81 -4.85
CA LEU A 13 -16.87 10.24 -5.26
C LEU A 13 -16.53 9.72 -6.66
N ARG A 14 -16.86 8.46 -6.95
CA ARG A 14 -16.67 7.86 -8.28
C ARG A 14 -17.38 8.67 -9.38
N GLY A 15 -18.66 8.98 -9.17
CA GLY A 15 -19.43 9.82 -10.10
C GLY A 15 -19.01 11.30 -10.15
N HIS A 16 -18.28 11.79 -9.14
CA HIS A 16 -17.68 13.12 -9.20
C HIS A 16 -16.46 13.12 -10.11
N LEU A 17 -15.59 12.12 -9.99
CA LEU A 17 -14.36 12.01 -10.79
C LEU A 17 -14.64 11.81 -12.28
N THR A 18 -15.69 11.07 -12.65
CA THR A 18 -16.06 10.86 -14.06
C THR A 18 -16.44 12.13 -14.82
N ARG A 19 -16.73 13.23 -14.13
CA ARG A 19 -16.98 14.54 -14.76
C ARG A 19 -15.71 15.17 -15.33
N TRP A 20 -14.56 14.78 -14.80
CA TRP A 20 -13.26 15.36 -15.13
C TRP A 20 -12.30 14.37 -15.79
N LEU A 21 -12.43 13.08 -15.46
CA LEU A 21 -11.51 12.02 -15.84
C LEU A 21 -12.26 10.83 -16.44
N LEU A 22 -11.56 10.07 -17.28
CA LEU A 22 -12.07 8.84 -17.86
C LEU A 22 -11.79 7.67 -16.93
N GLU A 23 -12.83 6.94 -16.53
CA GLU A 23 -12.67 5.68 -15.80
C GLU A 23 -12.31 4.56 -16.78
N ILE A 24 -11.03 4.19 -16.86
CA ILE A 24 -10.54 3.17 -17.80
C ILE A 24 -10.64 1.75 -17.23
N SER A 25 -10.73 1.64 -15.91
CA SER A 25 -10.92 0.40 -15.15
C SER A 25 -11.59 0.76 -13.82
N ALA A 26 -12.16 -0.23 -13.13
CA ALA A 26 -12.85 0.01 -11.86
C ALA A 26 -11.94 0.73 -10.86
N GLY A 27 -12.30 1.97 -10.51
CA GLY A 27 -11.52 2.81 -9.59
C GLY A 27 -10.26 3.42 -10.18
N VAL A 28 -9.98 3.28 -11.48
CA VAL A 28 -8.82 3.88 -12.17
C VAL A 28 -9.29 4.95 -13.13
N TYR A 29 -8.95 6.20 -12.80
CA TYR A 29 -9.35 7.40 -13.53
C TYR A 29 -8.14 8.06 -14.19
N VAL A 30 -8.22 8.39 -15.48
CA VAL A 30 -7.12 9.00 -16.24
C VAL A 30 -7.61 10.24 -16.95
N GLY A 31 -6.76 11.27 -17.01
CA GLY A 31 -7.05 12.46 -17.80
C GLY A 31 -5.94 13.49 -17.81
N LYS A 32 -6.22 14.62 -18.46
CA LYS A 32 -5.32 15.78 -18.51
C LYS A 32 -6.05 16.99 -17.94
N VAL A 33 -5.57 17.47 -16.80
CA VAL A 33 -6.09 18.66 -16.13
C VAL A 33 -4.93 19.58 -15.75
N SER A 34 -5.23 20.85 -15.45
CA SER A 34 -4.24 21.81 -14.94
C SER A 34 -3.83 21.46 -13.51
N ALA A 35 -2.68 21.99 -13.06
CA ALA A 35 -2.21 21.80 -11.69
C ALA A 35 -3.24 22.26 -10.65
N ARG A 36 -3.92 23.38 -10.89
CA ARG A 36 -4.99 23.88 -10.01
C ARG A 36 -6.14 22.89 -9.88
N VAL A 37 -6.63 22.36 -11.00
CA VAL A 37 -7.74 21.39 -11.00
C VAL A 37 -7.31 20.08 -10.35
N ARG A 38 -6.07 19.63 -10.58
CA ARG A 38 -5.48 18.47 -9.91
C ARG A 38 -5.52 18.62 -8.38
N GLU A 39 -5.06 19.74 -7.84
CA GLU A 39 -5.06 19.96 -6.39
C GLU A 39 -6.48 19.98 -5.81
N LEU A 40 -7.44 20.62 -6.51
CA LEU A 40 -8.84 20.62 -6.09
C LEU A 40 -9.46 19.22 -6.12
N LEU A 41 -9.19 18.43 -7.16
CA LEU A 41 -9.62 17.03 -7.22
C LEU A 41 -9.04 16.21 -6.08
N TRP A 42 -7.77 16.44 -5.72
CA TRP A 42 -7.14 15.75 -4.60
C TRP A 42 -7.81 16.08 -3.26
N VAL A 43 -8.09 17.36 -3.00
CA VAL A 43 -8.84 17.78 -1.81
C VAL A 43 -10.21 17.10 -1.76
N GLN A 44 -10.95 17.09 -2.87
CA GLN A 44 -12.25 16.42 -2.94
C GLN A 44 -12.16 14.91 -2.69
N VAL A 45 -11.09 14.25 -3.16
CA VAL A 45 -10.83 12.85 -2.84
C VAL A 45 -10.64 12.69 -1.33
N LEU A 46 -9.77 13.48 -0.69
CA LEU A 46 -9.50 13.38 0.75
C LEU A 46 -10.75 13.65 1.61
N GLU A 47 -11.59 14.62 1.22
CA GLU A 47 -12.80 14.98 1.98
C GLU A 47 -13.93 13.95 1.88
N ASN A 48 -13.98 13.18 0.79
CA ASN A 48 -15.07 12.24 0.52
C ASN A 48 -14.64 10.77 0.65
N LEU A 49 -13.39 10.51 1.02
CA LEU A 49 -12.82 9.18 1.18
C LEU A 49 -12.66 8.90 2.67
N GLU A 50 -13.59 8.12 3.23
CA GLU A 50 -13.61 7.78 4.66
C GLU A 50 -12.60 6.67 4.99
N GLU A 51 -12.93 5.42 4.68
CA GLU A 51 -12.09 4.23 4.97
C GLU A 51 -11.33 3.71 3.73
N GLY A 52 -11.46 4.41 2.61
CA GLY A 52 -10.88 4.01 1.33
C GLY A 52 -9.40 4.32 1.22
N LYS A 53 -8.79 3.82 0.14
CA LYS A 53 -7.41 4.16 -0.23
C LYS A 53 -7.41 4.93 -1.53
N ALA A 54 -6.51 5.89 -1.65
CA ALA A 54 -6.32 6.64 -2.88
C ALA A 54 -4.85 6.81 -3.22
N VAL A 55 -4.56 6.82 -4.52
CA VAL A 55 -3.28 7.23 -5.09
C VAL A 55 -3.57 8.18 -6.24
N MET A 56 -2.93 9.34 -6.29
CA MET A 56 -2.94 10.22 -7.44
C MET A 56 -1.53 10.34 -7.98
N VAL A 57 -1.32 9.94 -9.23
CA VAL A 57 -0.07 10.14 -9.98
C VAL A 57 -0.25 11.30 -10.93
N TYR A 58 0.77 12.13 -11.08
CA TYR A 58 0.75 13.21 -12.07
C TYR A 58 2.13 13.44 -12.67
N SER A 59 2.14 13.97 -13.90
CA SER A 59 3.37 14.40 -14.56
C SER A 59 4.01 15.58 -13.82
N SER A 60 5.29 15.45 -13.46
CA SER A 60 6.11 16.50 -12.84
C SER A 60 7.46 16.61 -13.55
N ASN A 61 8.20 17.69 -13.27
CA ASN A 61 9.54 17.92 -13.81
C ASN A 61 10.63 17.34 -12.88
N THR A 62 10.39 16.12 -12.39
CA THR A 62 11.35 15.31 -11.62
C THR A 62 12.08 14.36 -12.55
N GLU A 63 13.14 13.70 -12.07
CA GLU A 63 13.91 12.75 -12.88
C GLU A 63 13.06 11.57 -13.40
N GLN A 64 12.07 11.15 -12.61
CA GLN A 64 11.12 10.10 -12.99
C GLN A 64 10.02 10.60 -13.93
N GLY A 65 9.89 11.92 -14.13
CA GLY A 65 8.83 12.55 -14.92
C GLY A 65 7.44 12.49 -14.26
N LEU A 66 7.38 12.06 -13.00
CA LEU A 66 6.15 11.90 -12.23
C LEU A 66 6.38 12.17 -10.75
N GLU A 67 5.28 12.46 -10.07
CA GLU A 67 5.15 12.48 -8.62
C GLU A 67 3.80 11.86 -8.28
N PHE A 68 3.64 11.40 -7.04
CA PHE A 68 2.37 10.85 -6.60
C PHE A 68 2.01 11.23 -5.16
N LYS A 69 0.71 11.24 -4.87
CA LYS A 69 0.15 11.46 -3.54
C LYS A 69 -0.65 10.24 -3.12
N THR A 70 -0.57 9.86 -1.86
CA THR A 70 -1.21 8.66 -1.32
C THR A 70 -2.07 8.98 -0.11
N TYR A 71 -3.15 8.23 0.06
CA TYR A 71 -4.00 8.27 1.25
C TYR A 71 -4.44 6.85 1.63
N GLY A 72 -4.40 6.53 2.93
CA GLY A 72 -4.85 5.24 3.47
C GLY A 72 -4.00 4.02 3.05
N GLN A 73 -2.81 4.23 2.51
CA GLN A 73 -1.92 3.15 2.09
C GLN A 73 -1.11 2.59 3.27
N THR A 74 -0.83 1.28 3.21
CA THR A 74 0.03 0.61 4.20
C THR A 74 1.52 0.92 3.96
N TRP A 75 1.86 1.22 2.71
CA TRP A 75 3.19 1.64 2.28
C TRP A 75 3.28 3.16 2.23
N GLN A 76 4.50 3.69 2.33
CA GLN A 76 4.76 5.13 2.40
C GLN A 76 5.72 5.52 1.27
N PRO A 77 5.51 6.66 0.60
CA PRO A 77 6.52 7.24 -0.28
C PRO A 77 7.76 7.64 0.54
N ILE A 78 8.94 7.30 0.05
CA ILE A 78 10.22 7.71 0.62
C ILE A 78 11.12 8.26 -0.47
N ASP A 79 11.79 9.38 -0.20
CA ASP A 79 12.82 9.93 -1.07
C ASP A 79 14.14 9.19 -0.84
N TYR A 80 14.74 8.70 -1.92
CA TYR A 80 16.06 8.08 -1.93
C TYR A 80 16.88 8.66 -3.06
N ASP A 81 17.78 9.58 -2.72
CA ASP A 81 18.68 10.25 -3.66
C ASP A 81 17.93 10.99 -4.79
N GLY A 82 16.82 11.65 -4.46
CA GLY A 82 15.98 12.38 -5.42
C GLY A 82 14.96 11.50 -6.16
N LEU A 83 14.95 10.19 -5.91
CA LEU A 83 13.96 9.26 -6.45
C LEU A 83 12.87 8.97 -5.41
N GLU A 84 11.61 9.20 -5.79
CA GLU A 84 10.47 8.82 -4.97
C GLU A 84 10.22 7.30 -5.11
N LEU A 85 10.36 6.58 -4.01
CA LEU A 85 10.23 5.11 -3.91
C LEU A 85 9.12 4.70 -2.95
N ILE A 86 8.75 3.41 -2.99
CA ILE A 86 7.72 2.83 -2.12
C ILE A 86 8.37 2.02 -1.00
N LEU A 87 8.27 2.51 0.24
CA LEU A 87 8.64 1.77 1.42
C LEU A 87 7.46 0.92 1.91
N ARG A 88 7.65 -0.40 1.97
CA ARG A 88 6.73 -1.32 2.64
C ARG A 88 7.31 -1.65 4.01
N PRO A 89 6.71 -1.15 5.11
CA PRO A 89 7.13 -1.55 6.44
C PRO A 89 7.03 -3.08 6.55
N ALA A 90 8.09 -3.72 7.04
CA ALA A 90 7.97 -5.10 7.48
C ALA A 90 6.93 -5.10 8.60
N GLU A 91 5.95 -6.02 8.52
CA GLU A 91 5.06 -6.23 9.66
C GLU A 91 5.96 -6.49 10.87
N GLN A 92 5.86 -5.63 11.89
CA GLN A 92 6.45 -5.94 13.17
C GLN A 92 5.75 -7.22 13.62
N SER A 93 6.39 -8.38 13.37
CA SER A 93 6.03 -9.64 14.00
C SER A 93 5.97 -9.31 15.47
N SER A 94 4.75 -9.15 15.97
CA SER A 94 4.54 -8.53 17.26
C SER A 94 5.34 -9.34 18.27
N GLU A 95 6.28 -8.70 18.98
CA GLU A 95 7.09 -9.32 20.03
C GLU A 95 6.22 -9.98 21.13
N ASN A 96 4.91 -9.82 21.06
CA ASN A 96 3.91 -10.47 21.90
C ASN A 96 3.68 -11.98 21.64
N ASP A 97 4.27 -12.60 20.62
CA ASP A 97 4.27 -14.09 20.51
C ASP A 97 5.41 -14.74 21.33
N SER A 98 6.31 -13.95 21.91
CA SER A 98 7.35 -14.44 22.83
C SER A 98 6.81 -14.77 24.23
N ALA A 99 5.62 -14.28 24.58
CA ALA A 99 4.95 -14.55 25.86
C ALA A 99 3.93 -15.71 25.82
N ARG A 100 3.63 -16.28 24.63
CA ARG A 100 2.65 -17.39 24.48
C ARG A 100 3.21 -18.70 23.95
N ARG A 101 4.50 -18.77 23.66
CA ARG A 101 5.15 -20.07 23.48
C ARG A 101 5.51 -20.63 24.85
N PRO A 102 4.86 -21.70 25.35
CA PRO A 102 5.54 -22.52 26.35
C PRO A 102 6.88 -22.91 25.71
N SER A 103 7.94 -22.87 26.49
CA SER A 103 9.27 -23.35 26.13
C SER A 103 9.23 -24.85 25.83
N ARG A 104 8.58 -25.24 24.72
CA ARG A 104 8.80 -26.54 24.10
C ARG A 104 10.21 -26.44 23.56
N GLY A 105 11.15 -26.96 24.35
CA GLY A 105 12.55 -27.09 23.98
C GLY A 105 12.65 -27.54 22.54
N ARG A 106 13.57 -26.94 21.78
CA ARG A 106 13.92 -27.30 20.40
C ARG A 106 13.61 -28.77 20.17
N CYS A 107 12.56 -29.05 19.39
CA CYS A 107 12.23 -30.42 19.01
C CYS A 107 13.38 -30.95 18.15
N THR A 108 14.40 -31.49 18.79
CA THR A 108 15.48 -32.20 18.13
C THR A 108 14.91 -33.52 17.61
N GLY A 109 14.68 -33.59 16.31
CA GLY A 109 14.77 -34.85 15.58
C GLY A 109 13.52 -35.24 14.79
N TRP A 110 13.46 -34.82 13.53
CA TRP A 110 12.81 -35.59 12.46
C TRP A 110 13.72 -36.67 11.86
N SER A 111 14.97 -36.78 12.32
CA SER A 111 15.88 -37.83 11.88
C SER A 111 15.57 -39.15 12.58
N ASN A 112 15.51 -40.24 11.81
CA ASN A 112 15.32 -41.59 12.34
C ASN A 112 16.38 -41.97 13.40
N ALA A 113 17.58 -41.38 13.33
CA ALA A 113 18.66 -41.56 14.30
C ALA A 113 18.28 -41.18 15.76
N SER A 114 17.34 -40.24 15.99
CA SER A 114 16.90 -39.90 17.35
C SER A 114 15.97 -40.96 17.95
N ARG A 115 15.18 -41.67 17.11
CA ARG A 115 14.24 -42.72 17.54
C ARG A 115 14.97 -43.96 18.04
N TYR A 116 16.08 -44.34 17.41
CA TYR A 116 16.86 -45.52 17.79
C TYR A 116 17.61 -45.36 19.13
N ARG A 117 17.87 -44.13 19.60
CA ARG A 117 18.50 -43.92 20.92
C ARG A 117 17.65 -44.37 22.11
N ARG A 118 16.32 -44.50 21.94
CA ARG A 118 15.44 -44.95 23.04
C ARG A 118 15.50 -46.44 23.33
N PHE A 119 16.04 -47.24 22.40
CA PHE A 119 16.07 -48.70 22.49
C PHE A 119 17.49 -49.27 22.67
N GLY A 120 18.50 -48.41 22.81
CA GLY A 120 19.88 -48.80 23.10
C GLY A 120 20.19 -48.71 24.59
N ARG A 121 19.70 -49.69 25.37
CA ARG A 121 20.28 -50.09 26.66
C ARG A 121 20.09 -51.59 26.83
#